data_AF-A0A9P6JDB5-F1
#
_entry.id   AF-A0A9P6JDB5-F1
#
_cell.length_a   1.000
_cell.length_b   1.000
_cell.length_c   1.000
_cell.angle_alpha   90.00
_cell.angle_beta   90.00
_cell.angle_gamma   90.00
#
_symmetry.space_group_name_H-M   'P 1'
#
loop_
_entity.id
_entity.type
_entity.pdbx_description
1 polymer ?
#
loop_
_entity_poly.entity_id
_entity_poly.type
_entity_poly.pdbx_seq_one_letter_code
_entity_poly.pdbx_strand_id
1 'polypeptide(L)' 'MFPGQLYKTESGRLFHAGAIAIILVGLPARGKTAISRSLFRYLRWLGVQTKVFSVGNYRRQIVGVEVTNDFFSP' A
#
# COMPACT_ATOMS: atom_id res chain seq x y z
N MET A 1 -14.80 -5.17 20.35
CA MET A 1 -13.65 -5.95 20.87
C MET A 1 -13.00 -6.65 19.68
N PHE A 2 -11.81 -6.23 19.26
CA PHE A 2 -11.07 -6.92 18.18
C PHE A 2 -10.09 -7.91 18.81
N PRO A 3 -10.16 -9.22 18.50
CA PRO A 3 -9.24 -10.20 19.03
C PRO A 3 -7.96 -10.14 18.20
N GLY A 4 -6.93 -9.43 18.67
CA GLY A 4 -5.73 -9.25 17.86
C GLY A 4 -4.49 -8.72 18.56
N GLN A 5 -4.46 -8.67 19.89
CA GLN A 5 -3.22 -8.32 20.59
C GLN A 5 -2.39 -9.59 20.82
N LEU A 6 -1.57 -9.96 19.82
CA LEU A 6 -0.81 -11.21 19.87
C LEU A 6 0.66 -11.10 20.28
N TYR A 7 1.31 -9.93 20.34
CA TYR A 7 2.72 -9.88 20.80
C TYR A 7 3.06 -8.60 21.58
N LYS A 8 3.47 -8.78 22.84
CA LYS A 8 4.09 -7.74 23.67
C LYS A 8 5.61 -7.84 23.42
N THR A 9 6.24 -6.78 22.93
CA THR A 9 7.72 -6.75 22.80
C THR A 9 8.35 -6.36 24.13
N GLU A 10 9.57 -6.85 24.42
CA GLU A 10 10.28 -6.62 25.69
C GLU A 10 10.49 -5.14 26.04
N SER A 11 10.48 -4.26 25.03
CA SER A 11 10.67 -2.82 25.20
C SER A 11 9.47 -2.04 25.77
N GLY A 12 8.33 -2.71 26.02
CA GLY A 12 7.11 -2.08 26.55
C GLY A 12 6.42 -1.08 25.59
N ARG A 13 7.02 -0.76 24.44
CA ARG A 13 6.42 0.08 23.40
C ARG A 13 5.53 -0.77 22.51
N LEU A 14 4.23 -0.49 22.55
CA LEU A 14 3.25 -1.02 21.60
C LEU A 14 3.46 -0.35 20.24
N PHE A 15 4.40 -0.84 19.44
CA PHE A 15 4.44 -0.53 18.00
C PHE A 15 3.20 -1.09 17.24
N HIS A 16 2.22 -1.66 17.94
CA HIS A 16 1.13 -2.47 17.38
C HIS A 16 -0.28 -1.92 17.65
N ALA A 17 -0.43 -0.62 17.94
CA ALA A 17 -1.73 0.07 17.93
C ALA A 17 -1.81 1.14 16.81
N GLY A 18 -0.94 1.06 15.80
CA GLY A 18 -0.82 2.04 14.72
C GLY A 18 -1.26 1.51 13.36
N ALA A 19 -1.40 2.41 12.38
CA ALA A 19 -1.60 2.04 10.99
C ALA A 19 -0.29 1.53 10.36
N ILE A 20 -0.37 0.46 9.55
CA ILE A 20 0.76 -0.11 8.81
C ILE A 20 0.74 0.39 7.36
N ALA A 21 1.89 0.85 6.85
CA ALA A 21 2.07 1.20 5.45
C ALA A 21 2.94 0.16 4.73
N ILE A 22 2.41 -0.45 3.66
CA ILE A 22 3.15 -1.38 2.79
C ILE A 22 3.55 -0.62 1.52
N ILE A 23 4.86 -0.43 1.31
CA ILE A 23 5.41 0.31 0.17
C ILE A 23 6.00 -0.67 -0.84
N LEU A 24 5.48 -0.64 -2.07
CA LEU A 24 5.96 -1.48 -3.16
C LEU A 24 6.97 -0.71 -4.02
N VAL A 25 8.18 -1.23 -4.11
CA VAL A 25 9.30 -0.64 -4.84
C VAL A 25 9.66 -1.50 -6.06
N GLY A 26 10.11 -0.87 -7.14
CA GLY A 26 10.62 -1.57 -8.31
C GLY A 26 10.31 -0.84 -9.63
N LEU A 27 10.97 -1.29 -10.70
CA LEU A 27 10.83 -0.70 -12.04
C LEU A 27 9.39 -0.76 -12.57
N PRO A 28 9.01 0.14 -13.52
CA PRO A 28 7.72 0.06 -14.21
C PRO A 28 7.43 -1.35 -14.75
N ALA A 29 6.15 -1.70 -14.84
CA ALA A 29 5.67 -3.01 -15.31
C ALA A 29 6.11 -4.27 -14.50
N ARG A 30 6.74 -4.12 -13.31
CA ARG A 30 7.15 -5.26 -12.45
C ARG A 30 6.07 -5.77 -11.49
N GLY A 31 4.81 -5.82 -11.89
CA GLY A 31 3.74 -6.46 -11.08
C GLY A 31 3.33 -5.77 -9.77
N LYS A 32 3.91 -4.61 -9.40
CA LYS A 32 3.59 -3.86 -8.17
C LYS A 32 2.09 -3.63 -7.98
N THR A 33 1.40 -3.18 -9.02
CA THR A 33 -0.05 -2.94 -8.94
C THR A 33 -0.82 -4.25 -8.75
N ALA A 34 -0.40 -5.33 -9.38
CA ALA A 34 -1.04 -6.65 -9.23
C ALA A 34 -0.90 -7.17 -7.81
N ILE A 35 0.32 -7.15 -7.24
CA ILE A 35 0.55 -7.62 -5.87
C ILE A 35 -0.15 -6.72 -4.84
N SER A 36 -0.21 -5.40 -5.03
CA SER A 36 -0.96 -4.50 -4.13
C SER A 36 -2.45 -4.86 -4.03
N ARG A 37 -3.07 -5.23 -5.17
CA ARG A 37 -4.48 -5.60 -5.23
C ARG A 37 -4.72 -6.99 -4.64
N SER A 38 -3.78 -7.92 -4.85
CA SER A 38 -3.83 -9.25 -4.24
C SER A 38 -3.75 -9.16 -2.70
N LEU A 39 -2.77 -8.41 -2.18
CA LEU A 39 -2.62 -8.15 -0.75
C LEU A 39 -3.86 -7.50 -0.15
N PHE A 40 -4.41 -6.47 -0.81
CA PHE A 40 -5.64 -5.83 -0.37
C PHE A 40 -6.81 -6.82 -0.27
N ARG A 41 -7.03 -7.66 -1.31
CA ARG A 41 -8.12 -8.65 -1.29
C ARG A 41 -7.94 -9.65 -0.15
N TYR A 42 -6.71 -10.15 0.04
CA TYR A 42 -6.40 -11.10 1.09
C TYR A 42 -6.60 -10.51 2.49
N LEU A 43 -6.07 -9.30 2.74
CA LEU A 43 -6.22 -8.62 4.03
C LEU A 43 -7.68 -8.26 4.33
N ARG A 44 -8.45 -7.85 3.31
CA ARG A 44 -9.89 -7.60 3.47
C ARG A 44 -10.67 -8.88 3.74
N TRP A 45 -10.29 -9.99 3.11
CA TRP A 45 -10.87 -11.31 3.39
C TRP A 45 -10.63 -11.75 4.84
N LEU A 46 -9.44 -11.45 5.39
CA LEU A 46 -9.12 -11.66 6.82
C LEU A 46 -9.81 -10.67 7.77
N GLY A 47 -10.60 -9.71 7.26
CA GLY A 47 -11.29 -8.70 8.08
C GLY A 47 -10.43 -7.48 8.47
N VAL A 48 -9.23 -7.35 7.92
CA VAL A 48 -8.35 -6.20 8.19
C VAL A 48 -8.76 -4.99 7.35
N GLN A 49 -9.01 -3.86 8.00
CA GLN A 49 -9.27 -2.59 7.30
C GLN A 49 -8.01 -2.16 6.54
N THR A 50 -8.08 -2.19 5.21
CA THR A 50 -6.94 -1.95 4.31
C THR A 50 -7.38 -1.05 3.17
N LYS A 51 -6.47 -0.23 2.63
CA LYS A 51 -6.72 0.62 1.45
C LYS A 51 -5.50 0.60 0.53
N VAL A 52 -5.73 0.64 -0.79
CA VAL A 52 -4.67 0.73 -1.80
C VAL A 52 -4.49 2.19 -2.22
N PHE A 53 -3.25 2.66 -2.20
CA PHE A 53 -2.87 3.98 -2.70
C PHE A 53 -1.99 3.80 -3.95
N SER A 54 -2.46 4.28 -5.10
CA SER A 54 -1.74 4.15 -6.37
C SER A 54 -1.30 5.52 -6.86
N VAL A 55 -0.01 5.82 -6.74
CA VAL A 55 0.58 7.09 -7.21
C VAL A 55 0.26 7.34 -8.69
N GLY A 56 0.25 6.31 -9.52
CA GLY A 56 -0.13 6.42 -10.94
C GLY A 56 -1.59 6.84 -11.16
N ASN A 57 -2.52 6.43 -10.30
CA ASN A 57 -3.91 6.92 -10.36
C ASN A 57 -4.00 8.39 -9.96
N TYR A 58 -3.34 8.78 -8.86
CA TYR A 58 -3.30 10.17 -8.41
C TYR A 58 -2.70 11.08 -9.47
N ARG A 59 -1.57 10.69 -10.06
CA ARG A 59 -0.95 11.43 -11.17
C ARG A 59 -1.91 11.60 -12.34
N ARG A 60 -2.65 10.55 -12.73
CA ARG A 60 -3.66 10.63 -13.81
C ARG A 60 -4.84 11.55 -13.49
N GLN A 61 -5.23 11.66 -12.22
CA GLN A 61 -6.28 12.59 -11.80
C GLN A 61 -5.83 14.05 -11.85
N ILE A 62 -4.55 14.32 -11.54
CA ILE A 62 -4.01 15.68 -11.46
C ILE A 62 -3.55 16.19 -12.83
N VAL A 63 -2.82 15.35 -13.58
CA VAL A 63 -2.12 15.74 -14.81
C VAL A 63 -2.85 15.25 -16.07
N GLY A 64 -3.73 14.26 -15.94
CA GLY A 64 -4.37 13.59 -17.06
C GLY A 64 -3.71 12.26 -17.45
N VAL A 65 -4.35 11.58 -18.40
CA VAL A 65 -3.92 10.26 -18.89
C VAL A 65 -2.74 10.40 -19.85
N GLU A 66 -2.87 11.32 -20.80
CA GLU A 66 -1.89 11.60 -21.84
C GLU A 66 -0.73 12.43 -21.29
N VAL A 67 0.46 11.83 -21.25
CA VAL A 67 1.72 12.53 -20.96
C VAL A 67 2.82 11.97 -21.86
N THR A 68 3.75 12.82 -22.27
CA THR A 68 4.94 12.40 -23.01
C THR A 68 5.92 11.66 -22.10
N ASN A 69 6.84 10.88 -22.68
CA ASN A 69 7.86 10.16 -21.89
C ASN A 69 8.77 11.12 -21.13
N ASP A 70 8.99 12.33 -21.64
CA ASP A 70 9.80 13.37 -21.00
C ASP A 70 9.26 13.76 -19.61
N PHE A 71 7.98 13.54 -19.35
CA PHE A 71 7.39 13.73 -18.02
C PHE A 71 8.06 12.86 -16.95
N PHE A 72 8.63 11.71 -17.32
CA PHE A 72 9.27 10.78 -16.40
C PHE A 72 10.79 10.88 -16.40
N SER A 73 11.36 11.84 -17.14
CA SER A 73 12.80 12.13 -17.09
C SER A 73 13.18 12.66 -15.70
N PRO A 74 14.33 12.24 -15.13
CA PRO A 74 14.80 12.68 -13.81
C PRO A 74 15.03 14.20 -13.69
#